data_AF-A0A2V5NC22-F1
#
_entry.id   AF-A0A2V5NC22-F1
#
_cell.length_a   1.000
_cell.length_b   1.000
_cell.length_c   1.000
_cell.angle_alpha   90.00
_cell.angle_beta   90.00
_cell.angle_gamma   90.00
#
_symmetry.space_group_name_H-M   'P 1'
#
loop_
_entity.id
_entity.type
_entity.pdbx_description
1 polymer ?
#
loop_
_entity_poly.entity_id
_entity_poly.type
_entity_poly.pdbx_seq_one_letter_code
_entity_poly.pdbx_strand_id
1 'polypeptide(L)'
;MLFGLLLTLGVGVLSVALRSYQTSFAQKAGALGILFASFLAVYFITGSIAWGIAGAASWLFLPWLEILTRIRTLRLPKEKQLRPKSPPSVSLFPG
;
A
#
# COMPACT_ATOMS: atom_id res chain seq x y z
N MET A 1 -1.78 25.35 18.17
CA MET A 1 -0.67 24.80 17.36
C MET A 1 -0.10 23.54 18.01
N LEU A 2 0.49 23.63 19.22
CA LEU A 2 1.13 22.49 19.90
C LEU A 2 0.20 21.29 20.16
N PHE A 3 -1.03 21.53 20.61
CA PHE A 3 -2.00 20.47 20.88
C PHE A 3 -2.31 19.60 19.65
N GLY A 4 -2.54 20.23 18.47
CA GLY A 4 -2.84 19.50 17.24
C GLY A 4 -1.65 18.64 16.77
N LEU A 5 -0.42 19.14 16.96
CA LEU A 5 0.80 18.38 16.69
C LEU A 5 0.93 17.17 17.62
N LEU A 6 0.77 17.37 18.93
CA LEU A 6 0.84 16.28 19.92
C LEU A 6 -0.23 15.22 19.68
N LEU A 7 -1.46 15.63 19.35
CA LEU A 7 -2.55 14.72 19.04
C LEU A 7 -2.27 13.91 17.77
N THR A 8 -1.80 14.57 16.71
CA THR A 8 -1.42 13.90 15.45
C THR A 8 -0.28 12.90 15.67
N LEU A 9 0.75 13.30 16.42
CA LEU A 9 1.87 12.42 16.79
C LEU A 9 1.42 11.25 17.66
N GLY A 10 0.56 11.48 18.65
CA GLY A 10 0.04 10.43 19.52
C GLY A 10 -0.75 9.38 18.73
N VAL A 11 -1.64 9.81 17.84
CA VAL A 11 -2.37 8.91 16.94
C VAL A 11 -1.40 8.18 16.00
N GLY A 12 -0.39 8.88 15.45
CA GLY A 12 0.64 8.28 14.61
C GLY A 12 1.43 7.17 15.32
N VAL A 13 1.95 7.45 16.52
CA VAL A 13 2.71 6.48 17.33
C VAL A 13 1.82 5.30 17.74
N LEU A 14 0.58 5.56 18.16
CA LEU A 14 -0.39 4.50 18.48
C LEU A 14 -0.64 3.59 17.27
N SER A 15 -0.77 4.18 16.09
CA SER A 15 -1.01 3.43 14.85
C SER A 15 0.17 2.52 14.49
N VAL A 16 1.39 3.02 14.64
CA VAL A 16 2.62 2.25 14.44
C VAL A 16 2.71 1.11 15.47
N ALA A 17 2.44 1.41 16.74
CA ALA A 17 2.45 0.42 17.81
C ALA A 17 1.41 -0.69 17.56
N LEU A 18 0.19 -0.33 17.12
CA LEU A 18 -0.86 -1.28 16.75
C LEU A 18 -0.44 -2.20 15.59
N ARG A 19 0.37 -1.70 14.64
CA ARG A 19 0.92 -2.51 13.55
C ARG A 19 2.03 -3.47 13.98
N SER A 20 2.67 -3.26 15.13
CA SER A 20 3.68 -4.18 15.66
C SER A 20 3.09 -5.49 16.19
N TYR A 21 1.78 -5.53 16.45
CA TYR A 21 1.10 -6.76 16.87
C TYR A 21 0.83 -7.69 15.67
N GLN A 22 0.88 -9.00 15.92
CA GLN A 22 0.60 -10.02 14.89
C GLN A 22 -0.90 -10.30 14.70
N THR A 23 -1.78 -9.71 15.52
CA THR A 23 -3.22 -9.94 15.40
C THR A 23 -3.80 -9.13 14.24
N SER A 24 -4.60 -9.79 13.38
CA SER A 24 -5.20 -9.14 12.21
C SER A 24 -6.10 -7.96 12.58
N PHE A 25 -6.71 -7.98 13.77
CA PHE A 25 -7.50 -6.87 14.28
C PHE A 25 -6.63 -5.64 14.60
N ALA A 26 -5.52 -5.82 15.33
CA ALA A 26 -4.61 -4.72 15.66
C ALA A 26 -3.97 -4.11 14.41
N GLN A 27 -3.61 -4.93 13.42
CA GLN A 27 -3.08 -4.44 12.15
C GLN A 27 -4.10 -3.59 11.37
N LYS A 28 -5.37 -4.00 11.33
CA LYS A 28 -6.45 -3.21 10.71
C LYS A 28 -6.69 -1.90 11.47
N ALA A 29 -6.71 -1.95 12.80
CA ALA A 29 -6.84 -0.76 13.64
C ALA A 29 -5.66 0.21 13.42
N GLY A 30 -4.43 -0.31 13.33
CA GLY A 30 -3.25 0.51 13.02
C GLY A 30 -3.29 1.11 11.61
N ALA A 31 -3.80 0.38 10.62
CA ALA A 31 -4.00 0.93 9.27
C ALA A 31 -5.04 2.06 9.26
N LEU A 32 -6.17 1.89 9.96
CA LEU A 32 -7.15 2.97 10.16
C LEU A 32 -6.54 4.16 10.90
N GLY A 33 -5.71 3.90 11.92
CA GLY A 33 -5.02 4.94 12.66
C GLY A 33 -4.09 5.80 11.79
N ILE A 34 -3.39 5.21 10.80
CA ILE A 34 -2.58 5.97 9.82
C ILE A 34 -3.47 6.91 8.99
N LEU A 35 -4.67 6.47 8.60
CA LEU A 35 -5.63 7.32 7.88
C LEU A 35 -6.09 8.49 8.75
N PHE A 36 -6.42 8.22 10.02
CA PHE A 36 -6.81 9.26 10.98
C PHE A 36 -5.67 10.24 11.26
N ALA A 37 -4.44 9.76 11.44
CA ALA A 37 -3.27 10.60 11.62
C ALA A 37 -3.03 11.51 10.40
N SER A 38 -3.22 10.99 9.19
CA SER A 38 -3.07 11.76 7.95
C SER A 38 -4.18 12.80 7.78
N PHE A 39 -5.42 12.44 8.13
CA PHE A 39 -6.53 13.39 8.18
C PHE A 39 -6.23 14.55 9.14
N LEU A 40 -5.83 14.22 10.37
CA LEU A 40 -5.52 15.20 11.42
C LEU A 40 -4.37 16.12 11.02
N ALA A 41 -3.29 15.56 10.46
CA ALA A 41 -2.14 16.31 10.00
C ALA A 41 -2.54 17.39 8.98
N VAL A 42 -3.30 17.01 7.96
CA VAL A 42 -3.73 17.94 6.91
C VAL A 42 -4.78 18.92 7.44
N TYR A 43 -5.73 18.44 8.24
CA TYR A 43 -6.76 19.28 8.86
C TYR A 43 -6.16 20.38 9.73
N PHE A 44 -5.16 20.10 10.56
CA PHE A 44 -4.54 21.13 11.40
C PHE A 44 -3.70 22.15 10.62
N ILE A 45 -3.22 21.80 9.41
CA ILE A 45 -2.48 22.71 8.54
C ILE A 45 -3.43 23.60 7.73
N THR A 46 -4.50 23.02 7.15
CA THR A 46 -5.40 23.72 6.22
C THR A 46 -6.67 24.25 6.87
N GLY A 47 -7.03 23.78 8.06
CA GLY A 47 -8.30 24.10 8.73
C GLY A 47 -9.55 23.54 8.02
N SER A 48 -9.38 22.74 6.96
CA SER A 48 -10.46 22.26 6.11
C SER A 48 -10.64 20.75 6.20
N ILE A 49 -11.86 20.32 6.47
CA ILE A 49 -12.24 18.91 6.53
C ILE A 49 -12.07 18.26 5.15
N ALA A 50 -12.36 18.98 4.06
CA ALA A 50 -12.23 18.46 2.70
C ALA A 50 -10.78 18.10 2.37
N TRP A 51 -9.83 18.97 2.74
CA TRP A 51 -8.40 18.70 2.58
C TRP A 51 -7.92 17.55 3.49
N GLY A 52 -8.44 17.47 4.72
CA GLY A 52 -8.20 16.32 5.60
C GLY A 52 -8.62 14.99 4.96
N ILE A 53 -9.84 14.94 4.39
CA ILE A 53 -10.35 13.73 3.71
C ILE A 53 -9.49 13.40 2.49
N ALA A 54 -9.13 14.40 1.67
CA ALA A 54 -8.25 14.20 0.52
C ALA A 54 -6.88 13.64 0.94
N GLY A 55 -6.31 14.15 2.04
CA GLY A 55 -5.08 13.65 2.63
C GLY A 55 -5.17 12.19 3.08
N ALA A 56 -6.25 11.80 3.77
CA ALA A 56 -6.47 10.40 4.14
C ALA A 56 -6.72 9.51 2.91
N ALA A 57 -7.52 9.97 1.96
CA ALA A 57 -7.84 9.24 0.72
C ALA A 57 -6.61 9.02 -0.16
N SER A 58 -5.57 9.86 -0.06
CA SER A 58 -4.31 9.67 -0.77
C SER A 58 -3.68 8.29 -0.53
N TRP A 59 -3.86 7.71 0.66
CA TRP A 59 -3.39 6.36 0.99
C TRP A 59 -4.08 5.24 0.20
N LEU A 60 -5.30 5.47 -0.30
CA LEU A 60 -5.99 4.51 -1.17
C LEU A 60 -5.34 4.41 -2.56
N PHE A 61 -4.51 5.39 -2.95
CA PHE A 61 -3.78 5.36 -4.20
C PHE A 61 -2.42 4.64 -4.10
N LEU A 62 -1.93 4.32 -2.90
CA LEU A 62 -0.69 3.54 -2.76
C LEU A 62 -0.74 2.17 -3.46
N PRO A 63 -1.81 1.36 -3.32
CA PRO A 63 -1.96 0.13 -4.08
C PRO A 63 -1.88 0.38 -5.60
N TRP A 64 -2.45 1.48 -6.09
CA TRP A 64 -2.42 1.83 -7.51
C TRP A 64 -0.99 2.12 -7.99
N LEU A 65 -0.19 2.85 -7.20
CA LEU A 65 1.22 3.10 -7.49
C LEU A 65 2.05 1.80 -7.45
N GLU A 66 1.77 0.91 -6.50
CA GLU A 66 2.42 -0.40 -6.42
C GLU A 66 2.10 -1.28 -7.64
N ILE A 67 0.84 -1.27 -8.11
CA ILE A 67 0.44 -1.97 -9.33
C ILE A 67 1.15 -1.39 -10.55
N LEU A 68 1.20 -0.06 -10.71
CA LEU A 68 1.87 0.59 -11.82
C LEU A 68 3.37 0.28 -11.87
N THR A 69 4.03 0.21 -10.72
CA THR A 69 5.45 -0.14 -10.63
C THR A 69 5.69 -1.64 -10.84
N ARG A 70 4.82 -2.51 -10.33
CA ARG A 70 4.89 -3.97 -10.50
C ARG A 70 4.59 -4.44 -11.93
N ILE A 71 3.68 -3.80 -12.65
CA ILE A 71 3.41 -4.13 -14.07
C ILE A 71 4.63 -3.79 -14.94
N ARG A 72 5.39 -2.73 -14.60
CA ARG A 72 6.61 -2.38 -15.34
C ARG A 72 7.70 -3.44 -15.21
N THR A 73 7.82 -4.11 -14.05
CA THR A 73 8.80 -5.20 -13.86
C THR A 73 8.36 -6.51 -14.51
N LEU A 74 7.05 -6.73 -14.67
CA LEU A 74 6.49 -7.92 -15.33
C LEU A 74 6.41 -7.81 -16.86
N ARG A 75 6.73 -6.65 -17.46
CA ARG A 75 6.86 -6.50 -18.91
C ARG A 75 8.10 -7.25 -19.40
N LEU A 76 7.92 -8.55 -19.62
CA LEU A 76 8.80 -9.55 -20.20
C LEU A 76 10.28 -9.48 -19.77
N PRO A 77 10.84 -10.57 -19.19
CA PRO A 77 12.28 -10.73 -19.13
C PRO A 77 12.84 -10.72 -20.56
N LYS A 78 13.27 -9.55 -21.07
CA LYS A 78 13.95 -9.42 -22.37
C LYS A 78 15.21 -10.28 -22.43
N GLU A 79 15.79 -10.54 -21.26
CA GLU A 79 17.01 -11.32 -21.04
C GLU A 79 16.77 -12.84 -21.04
N LYS A 80 15.56 -13.33 -20.72
CA LYS A 80 15.31 -14.77 -20.61
C LYS A 80 14.76 -15.29 -21.93
N GLN A 81 15.64 -15.39 -22.93
CA GLN A 81 15.35 -16.18 -24.13
C GLN A 81 14.87 -17.56 -23.69
N LEU A 82 13.65 -17.93 -24.10
CA LEU A 82 13.12 -19.27 -23.90
C LEU A 82 14.11 -20.22 -24.57
N ARG A 83 14.75 -21.09 -23.78
CA ARG A 83 15.66 -22.11 -24.30
C ARG A 83 14.90 -22.90 -25.37
N PRO A 84 15.40 -22.97 -26.62
CA PRO A 84 14.71 -23.70 -27.68
C PRO A 84 14.57 -25.15 -27.24
N LYS A 85 13.34 -25.55 -26.92
CA LYS A 85 13.00 -26.94 -26.64
C LYS A 85 12.41 -27.48 -27.94
N SER A 86 13.04 -28.51 -28.49
CA SER A 86 12.52 -29.20 -29.66
C SER A 86 11.09 -29.68 -29.38
N PRO A 87 10.17 -29.59 -30.35
CA PRO A 87 8.80 -30.07 -30.17
C PRO A 87 8.84 -31.57 -29.79
N PRO A 88 8.00 -32.02 -28.82
CA PRO A 88 7.93 -33.43 -28.46
C PRO A 88 7.50 -34.27 -29.66
N SER A 89 8.09 -35.45 -29.81
CA SER A 89 7.77 -36.38 -30.89
C SER A 89 6.30 -36.82 -30.81
N VAL A 90 5.66 -36.95 -31.98
CA VAL A 90 4.24 -37.32 -32.16
C VAL A 90 3.88 -38.65 -31.48
N SER A 91 4.87 -39.47 -31.13
CA SER A 91 4.74 -40.72 -30.36
C SER A 91 4.22 -40.53 -28.91
N LEU A 92 4.13 -39.30 -28.41
CA LEU A 92 3.62 -38.97 -27.07
C LEU A 92 2.16 -38.48 -27.06
N PHE A 93 1.50 -38.40 -28.22
CA PHE A 93 0.07 -38.12 -28.30
C PHE A 93 -0.71 -39.45 -28.34
N PRO A 94 -1.49 -39.79 -27.30
CA PRO A 94 -2.46 -40.87 -27.41
C PRO A 94 -3.57 -40.43 -28.36
N GLY A 95 -3.83 -41.24 -29.39
CA GLY A 95 -5.04 -41.15 -30.20
C GLY A 95 -6.25 -41.74 -29.49
#